data_AF-A0A7R8WUT7-F1
#
_entry.id   AF-A0A7R8WUT7-F1
#
_cell.length_a   1.000
_cell.length_b   1.000
_cell.length_c   1.000
_cell.angle_alpha   90.00
_cell.angle_beta   90.00
_cell.angle_gamma   90.00
#
_symmetry.space_group_name_H-M   'P 1'
#
loop_
_entity.id
_entity.type
_entity.pdbx_description
1 polymer ?
#
loop_
_entity_poly.entity_id
_entity_poly.type
_entity_poly.pdbx_seq_one_letter_code
_entity_poly.pdbx_strand_id
1 'polypeptide(L)'
;MDKLIKAARKTQIKDIAIAGGVSANSGLKTALTKQAAKDNWKVHIPKLGYSLDNAAMIAMTGYFKFLKGDFVNQGVSAQARGNSQLIVVKDHLEMEIIGQTIDDAAGEAFDKCAKLMDIPYPGGPVIDKYAQ
;
A
#
# COMPACT_ATOMS: atom_id res chain seq x y z
N MET A 1 -6.81 -9.43 6.32
CA MET A 1 -7.10 -8.48 7.41
C MET A 1 -6.50 -8.89 8.75
N ASP A 2 -6.55 -10.16 9.14
CA ASP A 2 -6.13 -10.60 10.48
C ASP A 2 -4.69 -10.24 10.87
N LYS A 3 -3.76 -10.31 9.91
CA LYS A 3 -2.36 -9.87 10.13
C LYS A 3 -2.27 -8.40 10.50
N LEU A 4 -3.04 -7.52 9.83
CA LEU A 4 -3.10 -6.10 10.15
C LEU A 4 -3.70 -5.85 11.54
N ILE A 5 -4.80 -6.55 11.88
CA ILE A 5 -5.43 -6.45 13.21
C ILE A 5 -4.46 -6.87 14.31
N LYS A 6 -3.76 -7.99 14.12
CA LYS A 6 -2.75 -8.48 15.06
C LYS A 6 -1.58 -7.48 15.20
N ALA A 7 -1.12 -6.90 14.10
CA ALA A 7 -0.06 -5.90 14.09
C ALA A 7 -0.47 -4.62 14.83
N ALA A 8 -1.64 -4.06 14.52
CA ALA A 8 -2.17 -2.86 15.17
C ALA A 8 -2.34 -3.06 16.68
N ARG A 9 -2.87 -4.20 17.12
CA ARG A 9 -3.00 -4.54 18.55
C ARG A 9 -1.65 -4.71 19.24
N LYS A 10 -0.67 -5.34 18.59
CA LYS A 10 0.68 -5.53 19.18
C LYS A 10 1.42 -4.20 19.33
N THR A 11 1.28 -3.31 18.35
CA THR A 11 1.98 -2.01 18.30
C THR A 11 1.21 -0.88 18.97
N GLN A 12 -0.07 -1.09 19.31
CA GLN A 12 -0.99 -0.07 19.83
C GLN A 12 -1.24 1.12 18.89
N ILE A 13 -0.89 0.98 17.61
CA ILE A 13 -1.11 2.01 16.58
C ILE A 13 -2.61 2.05 16.22
N LYS A 14 -3.15 3.28 16.14
CA LYS A 14 -4.55 3.53 15.75
C LYS A 14 -4.68 4.29 14.44
N ASP A 15 -3.64 4.97 13.98
CA ASP A 15 -3.58 5.60 12.66
C ASP A 15 -3.12 4.56 11.63
N ILE A 16 -4.03 4.16 10.75
CA ILE A 16 -3.81 3.08 9.77
C ILE A 16 -3.92 3.65 8.36
N ALA A 17 -2.86 3.53 7.57
CA ALA A 17 -2.86 3.92 6.17
C ALA A 17 -2.87 2.69 5.24
N ILE A 18 -3.57 2.80 4.11
CA ILE A 18 -3.47 1.86 2.99
C ILE A 18 -3.03 2.63 1.73
N ALA A 19 -2.01 2.15 1.05
CA ALA A 19 -1.39 2.82 -0.09
C ALA A 19 -1.08 1.84 -1.24
N GLY A 20 -0.74 2.36 -2.42
CA GLY A 20 -0.44 1.57 -3.62
C GLY A 20 -1.66 0.85 -4.20
N GLY A 21 -1.43 -0.12 -5.09
CA GLY A 21 -2.50 -0.85 -5.79
C GLY A 21 -3.50 -1.55 -4.87
N VAL A 22 -3.10 -1.94 -3.66
CA VAL A 22 -4.03 -2.51 -2.65
C VAL A 22 -5.07 -1.50 -2.15
N SER A 23 -4.78 -0.21 -2.20
CA SER A 23 -5.74 0.85 -1.83
C SER A 23 -6.82 1.07 -2.89
N ALA A 24 -6.62 0.60 -4.13
CA ALA A 24 -7.62 0.67 -5.17
C ALA A 24 -8.76 -0.35 -4.95
N ASN A 25 -8.47 -1.49 -4.31
CA ASN A 25 -9.43 -2.57 -4.05
C ASN A 25 -10.49 -2.16 -3.01
N SER A 26 -11.75 -2.16 -3.42
CA SER A 26 -12.91 -1.74 -2.62
C SER A 26 -13.33 -2.76 -1.56
N GLY A 27 -13.10 -4.06 -1.78
CA GLY A 27 -13.23 -5.07 -0.73
C GLY A 27 -12.31 -4.79 0.47
N LEU A 28 -11.03 -4.50 0.21
CA LEU A 28 -10.05 -4.12 1.24
C LEU A 28 -10.41 -2.81 1.92
N LYS A 29 -10.80 -1.79 1.16
CA LYS A 29 -11.27 -0.51 1.74
C LYS A 29 -12.46 -0.72 2.68
N THR A 30 -13.47 -1.47 2.24
CA THR A 30 -14.66 -1.76 3.04
C THR A 30 -14.31 -2.54 4.30
N ALA A 31 -13.48 -3.57 4.19
CA ALA A 31 -13.03 -4.36 5.33
C ALA A 31 -12.23 -3.51 6.33
N LEU A 32 -11.36 -2.63 5.85
CA LEU A 32 -10.57 -1.72 6.68
C LEU A 32 -11.45 -0.70 7.41
N THR A 33 -12.38 -0.04 6.71
CA THR A 33 -13.33 0.91 7.32
C THR A 33 -14.22 0.25 8.36
N LYS A 34 -14.73 -0.96 8.07
CA LYS A 34 -15.53 -1.74 9.02
C LYS A 34 -14.73 -2.13 10.27
N GLN A 35 -13.46 -2.49 10.10
CA GLN A 35 -12.58 -2.82 11.23
C GLN A 35 -12.24 -1.57 12.05
N ALA A 36 -12.00 -0.44 11.39
CA ALA A 36 -11.68 0.82 12.05
C ALA A 36 -12.81 1.33 12.95
N ALA A 37 -14.07 1.16 12.53
CA ALA A 37 -15.22 1.48 13.36
C ALA A 37 -15.29 0.63 14.65
N LYS A 38 -14.77 -0.61 14.61
CA LYS A 38 -14.77 -1.52 15.78
C LYS A 38 -13.62 -1.24 16.73
N ASP A 39 -12.42 -1.02 16.21
CA ASP A 39 -11.20 -0.88 17.01
C ASP A 39 -10.80 0.60 17.25
N ASN A 40 -11.67 1.54 16.87
CA ASN A 40 -11.45 3.00 16.95
C ASN A 40 -10.14 3.44 16.27
N TRP A 41 -9.96 3.02 15.02
CA TRP A 41 -8.84 3.42 14.18
C TRP A 41 -9.19 4.65 13.34
N LYS A 42 -8.19 5.50 13.14
CA LYS A 42 -8.23 6.55 12.13
C LYS A 42 -7.61 5.99 10.85
N VAL A 43 -8.41 5.93 9.77
CA VAL A 43 -7.96 5.34 8.52
C VAL A 43 -7.63 6.41 7.49
N HIS A 44 -6.49 6.25 6.84
CA HIS A 44 -6.02 7.09 5.74
C HIS A 44 -6.08 6.29 4.43
N ILE A 45 -7.02 6.65 3.55
CA ILE A 45 -7.19 6.04 2.24
C ILE A 45 -7.05 7.15 1.18
N PRO A 46 -6.07 7.08 0.26
CA PRO A 46 -5.95 8.06 -0.81
C PRO A 46 -7.15 7.95 -1.77
N LYS A 47 -7.46 9.06 -2.47
CA LYS A 47 -8.39 9.03 -3.60
C LYS A 47 -7.83 8.10 -4.68
N LEU A 48 -8.70 7.44 -5.45
CA LEU A 48 -8.30 6.43 -6.44
C LEU A 48 -7.23 6.93 -7.42
N GLY A 49 -7.31 8.19 -7.88
CA GLY A 49 -6.30 8.79 -8.77
C GLY A 49 -4.89 8.90 -8.15
N TYR A 50 -4.77 8.93 -6.82
CA TYR A 50 -3.51 8.95 -6.10
C TYR A 50 -3.04 7.57 -5.64
N SER A 51 -3.92 6.56 -5.66
CA SER A 51 -3.60 5.18 -5.24
C SER A 51 -2.59 4.48 -6.15
N LEU A 52 -2.41 4.96 -7.38
CA LEU A 52 -1.53 4.37 -8.40
C LEU A 52 -0.39 5.31 -8.81
N ASP A 53 -0.26 6.46 -8.14
CA ASP A 53 0.77 7.46 -8.43
C ASP A 53 2.03 7.20 -7.62
N ASN A 54 2.89 6.33 -8.15
CA ASN A 54 4.22 6.08 -7.58
C ASN A 54 5.12 7.32 -7.68
N ALA A 55 4.88 8.23 -8.62
CA ALA A 55 5.73 9.41 -8.82
C ALA A 55 5.59 10.39 -7.65
N ALA A 56 4.36 10.63 -7.18
CA ALA A 56 4.11 11.45 -5.99
C ALA A 56 4.82 10.89 -4.74
N MET A 57 4.77 9.56 -4.54
CA MET A 57 5.45 8.91 -3.43
C MET A 57 6.98 9.07 -3.52
N ILE A 58 7.55 8.81 -4.70
CA ILE A 58 9.00 8.96 -4.95
C ILE A 58 9.45 10.41 -4.75
N ALA A 59 8.70 11.37 -5.27
CA ALA A 59 9.00 12.80 -5.13
C ALA A 59 9.02 13.22 -3.65
N MET A 60 8.05 12.73 -2.86
CA MET A 60 7.96 13.08 -1.46
C MET A 60 9.08 12.47 -0.62
N THR A 61 9.42 11.20 -0.86
CA THR A 61 10.61 10.58 -0.24
C THR A 61 11.90 11.30 -0.65
N GLY A 62 12.03 11.67 -1.92
CA GLY A 62 13.17 12.44 -2.43
C GLY A 62 13.33 13.80 -1.76
N TYR A 63 12.24 14.53 -1.55
CA TYR A 63 12.24 15.81 -0.85
C TYR A 63 12.74 15.69 0.60
N PHE A 64 12.25 14.73 1.38
CA PHE A 64 12.73 14.54 2.76
C PHE A 64 14.19 14.08 2.82
N LYS A 65 14.62 13.24 1.89
CA LYS A 65 16.04 12.86 1.76
C LYS A 65 16.92 14.07 1.42
N PHE A 66 16.49 14.92 0.49
CA PHE A 66 17.19 16.16 0.14
C PHE A 66 17.35 17.09 1.34
N LEU A 67 16.27 17.33 2.11
CA LEU A 67 16.33 18.16 3.32
C LEU A 67 17.30 17.62 4.38
N LYS A 68 17.48 16.30 4.43
CA LYS A 68 18.41 15.62 5.35
C LYS A 68 19.85 15.56 4.81
N GLY A 69 20.09 15.97 3.57
CA GLY A 69 21.38 15.80 2.89
C GLY A 69 21.72 14.33 2.59
N ASP A 70 20.72 13.45 2.55
CA ASP A 70 20.88 12.01 2.28
C ASP A 70 20.90 11.75 0.77
N PHE A 71 22.10 11.82 0.19
CA PHE A 71 22.34 11.63 -1.24
C PHE A 71 23.07 10.30 -1.53
N VAL A 72 22.77 9.72 -2.69
CA VAL A 72 23.50 8.58 -3.23
C VAL A 72 24.35 9.01 -4.41
N ASN A 73 25.44 8.30 -4.68
CA ASN A 73 26.24 8.51 -5.88
C ASN A 73 25.52 7.99 -7.14
N GLN A 74 26.02 8.38 -8.32
CA GLN A 74 25.43 7.99 -9.60
C GLN A 74 25.54 6.50 -9.94
N GLY A 75 26.26 5.71 -9.13
CA GLY A 75 26.39 4.26 -9.31
C GLY A 75 25.21 3.45 -8.78
N VAL A 76 24.23 4.10 -8.13
CA VAL A 76 23.06 3.41 -7.57
C VAL A 76 21.95 3.29 -8.63
N SER A 77 21.46 2.07 -8.83
CA SER A 77 20.27 1.80 -9.66
C SER A 77 19.02 1.71 -8.80
N ALA A 78 17.92 2.30 -9.28
CA ALA A 78 16.60 2.07 -8.70
C ALA A 78 16.12 0.64 -9.02
N GLN A 79 15.43 0.01 -8.05
CA GLN A 79 14.79 -1.29 -8.22
C GLN A 79 13.37 -1.24 -7.67
N ALA A 80 12.39 -1.62 -8.48
CA ALA A 80 11.01 -1.78 -8.04
C ALA A 80 10.81 -3.14 -7.37
N ARG A 81 9.94 -3.19 -6.35
CA ARG A 81 9.50 -4.43 -5.68
C ARG A 81 7.98 -4.49 -5.65
N GLY A 82 7.41 -5.66 -5.91
CA GLY A 82 5.97 -5.90 -6.07
C GLY A 82 5.37 -6.73 -4.92
N ASN A 83 5.50 -6.28 -3.68
CA ASN A 83 4.99 -7.02 -2.51
C ASN A 83 3.93 -6.21 -1.76
N SER A 84 2.97 -6.90 -1.14
CA SER A 84 2.12 -6.29 -0.11
C SER A 84 2.87 -6.31 1.22
N GLN A 85 3.02 -5.15 1.87
CA GLN A 85 3.77 -5.00 3.11
C GLN A 85 2.91 -4.45 4.26
N LEU A 86 3.23 -4.87 5.47
CA LEU A 86 2.82 -4.22 6.72
C LEU A 86 4.03 -3.47 7.26
N ILE A 87 3.87 -2.16 7.41
CA ILE A 87 4.96 -1.25 7.76
C ILE A 87 4.55 -0.45 8.99
N VAL A 88 5.42 -0.43 10.00
CA VAL A 88 5.34 0.52 11.11
C VAL A 88 6.10 1.77 10.70
N VAL A 89 5.41 2.91 10.64
CA VAL A 89 6.00 4.20 10.29
C VAL A 89 6.22 4.99 11.58
N LYS A 90 7.49 5.24 11.92
CA LYS A 90 7.89 6.03 13.10
C LYS A 90 8.15 7.49 12.70
N ASP A 91 8.68 7.70 11.49
CA ASP A 91 8.93 9.01 10.89
C ASP A 91 8.90 8.89 9.35
N HIS A 92 8.90 10.02 8.63
CA HIS A 92 8.88 10.14 7.17
C HIS A 92 10.05 9.39 6.47
N LEU A 93 11.14 9.09 7.19
CA LEU A 93 12.27 8.28 6.71
C LEU A 93 12.60 7.10 7.65
N GLU A 94 11.83 6.89 8.72
CA GLU A 94 12.02 5.78 9.67
C GLU A 94 10.83 4.84 9.61
N MET A 95 11.02 3.71 8.93
CA MET A 95 9.99 2.72 8.66
C MET A 95 10.52 1.32 8.91
N GLU A 96 9.68 0.46 9.46
CA GLU A 96 10.01 -0.93 9.78
C GLU A 96 9.00 -1.88 9.14
N ILE A 97 9.47 -2.75 8.24
CA ILE A 97 8.64 -3.79 7.64
C ILE A 97 8.46 -4.92 8.65
N ILE A 98 7.23 -5.11 9.13
CA ILE A 98 6.87 -6.13 10.13
C ILE A 98 6.18 -7.36 9.50
N GLY A 99 5.92 -7.32 8.19
CA GLY A 99 5.39 -8.45 7.44
C GLY A 99 5.26 -8.13 5.95
N GLN A 100 5.38 -9.15 5.10
CA GLN A 100 5.22 -9.01 3.65
C GLN A 100 4.69 -10.29 3.00
N THR A 101 4.15 -10.17 1.79
CA THR A 101 3.93 -11.33 0.89
C THR A 101 5.28 -11.88 0.41
N ILE A 102 5.34 -13.18 0.20
CA ILE A 102 6.54 -13.88 -0.33
C ILE A 102 6.55 -13.80 -1.86
N ASP A 103 5.35 -13.85 -2.42
CA ASP A 103 4.98 -13.84 -3.83
C ASP A 103 4.38 -12.48 -4.20
N ASP A 104 3.28 -12.48 -4.96
CA ASP A 104 2.68 -11.29 -5.53
C ASP A 104 2.07 -10.35 -4.48
N ALA A 105 2.15 -9.05 -4.76
CA ALA A 105 1.27 -8.09 -4.12
C ALA A 105 -0.20 -8.42 -4.44
N ALA A 106 -1.10 -8.11 -3.50
CA ALA A 106 -2.53 -8.38 -3.69
C ALA A 106 -3.11 -7.61 -4.89
N GLY A 107 -2.65 -6.38 -5.16
CA GLY A 107 -3.06 -5.65 -6.37
C GLY A 107 -2.60 -6.33 -7.66
N GLU A 108 -1.37 -6.82 -7.67
CA GLU A 108 -0.77 -7.51 -8.82
C GLU A 108 -1.48 -8.84 -9.11
N ALA A 109 -1.85 -9.61 -8.08
CA ALA A 109 -2.62 -10.83 -8.25
C ALA A 109 -3.97 -10.57 -8.96
N PHE A 110 -4.67 -9.49 -8.59
CA PHE A 110 -5.91 -9.09 -9.24
C PHE A 110 -5.69 -8.64 -10.70
N ASP A 111 -4.64 -7.88 -10.96
CA ASP A 111 -4.28 -7.45 -12.32
C ASP A 111 -3.88 -8.65 -13.21
N LYS A 112 -3.20 -9.67 -12.67
CA LYS A 112 -2.88 -10.91 -13.38
C LYS A 112 -4.14 -11.70 -13.75
N CYS A 113 -5.09 -11.83 -12.82
CA CYS A 113 -6.39 -12.45 -13.11
C CYS A 113 -7.16 -11.66 -14.19
N ALA A 114 -7.19 -10.33 -14.10
CA ALA A 114 -7.80 -9.48 -15.12
C ALA A 114 -7.19 -9.72 -16.50
N LYS A 115 -5.87 -9.81 -16.59
CA LYS A 115 -5.15 -10.07 -17.84
C LYS A 115 -5.54 -11.42 -18.46
N LEU A 116 -5.74 -12.46 -17.66
CA LEU A 116 -6.20 -13.78 -18.14
C LEU A 116 -7.64 -13.75 -18.68
N MET A 117 -8.40 -12.71 -18.34
CA MET A 117 -9.78 -12.49 -18.78
C MET A 117 -9.88 -11.41 -19.88
N ASP A 118 -8.75 -11.04 -20.52
CA ASP A 118 -8.66 -9.99 -21.54
C ASP A 118 -9.15 -8.61 -21.06
N ILE A 119 -9.06 -8.33 -19.75
CA ILE A 119 -9.40 -7.03 -19.17
C ILE A 119 -8.17 -6.11 -19.20
N PRO A 120 -8.30 -4.87 -19.72
CA PRO A 120 -7.19 -3.94 -19.83
C PRO A 120 -6.68 -3.46 -18.46
N TYR A 121 -5.39 -3.09 -18.41
CA TYR A 121 -4.76 -2.52 -17.22
C TYR A 121 -5.19 -1.06 -16.97
N PRO A 122 -5.42 -0.63 -15.71
CA PRO A 122 -5.43 -1.44 -14.49
C PRO A 122 -6.71 -2.27 -14.39
N GLY A 123 -6.55 -3.59 -14.29
CA GLY A 123 -7.65 -4.54 -14.38
C GLY A 123 -8.20 -4.94 -13.00
N GLY A 124 -7.41 -4.80 -11.95
CA GLY A 124 -7.79 -5.15 -10.59
C GLY A 124 -9.05 -4.42 -10.09
N PRO A 125 -9.21 -3.10 -10.29
CA PRO A 125 -10.44 -2.39 -9.94
C PRO A 125 -11.68 -2.90 -10.70
N VAL A 126 -11.50 -3.39 -11.93
CA VAL A 126 -12.60 -3.93 -12.75
C VAL A 126 -13.05 -5.29 -12.22
N ILE A 127 -12.09 -6.18 -11.94
CA ILE A 127 -12.36 -7.49 -11.31
C ILE A 127 -13.08 -7.31 -9.96
N ASP A 128 -12.59 -6.38 -9.14
CA ASP A 128 -13.17 -6.09 -7.84
C ASP A 128 -14.62 -5.58 -7.96
N LYS A 129 -14.94 -4.81 -9.01
CA LYS A 129 -16.32 -4.37 -9.30
C LYS A 129 -17.24 -5.53 -9.71
N TYR A 130 -16.72 -6.54 -10.42
CA TYR A 130 -17.52 -7.72 -10.81
C TYR A 130 -17.77 -8.70 -9.66
N ALA A 131 -16.97 -8.64 -8.59
CA ALA A 131 -17.11 -9.50 -7.42
C ALA A 131 -18.10 -8.99 -6.36
N GLN A 132 -18.76 -7.84 -6.61
CA GLN A 132 -19.76 -7.22 -5.73
C GLN A 132 -21.18 -7.43 -6.24
#